data_AF-A0A2D4G5G0-F1
#
_entry.id   AF-A0A2D4G5G0-F1
#
_cell.length_a   1.000
_cell.length_b   1.000
_cell.length_c   1.000
_cell.angle_alpha   90.00
_cell.angle_beta   90.00
_cell.angle_gamma   90.00
#
_symmetry.space_group_name_H-M   'P 1'
#
loop_
_entity.id
_entity.type
_entity.pdbx_description
1 polymer ?
#
loop_
_entity_poly.entity_id
_entity_poly.type
_entity_poly.pdbx_seq_one_letter_code
_entity_poly.pdbx_strand_id
1 'polypeptide(L)'
;NLGTTSTIQLLQEMASTFSKLCYLIGQHGASLTSFLQGLKEAKNLVILKHSNLFLESYTEYCASLTNFLVMGGFSVLSKPAVDFLGKNQALLQDLSDTNEIYPLMEMLNGLFFLPIRRLHNYARVLLKLATCFEVTSPEYQSLQ
;
A
#
# COMPACT_ATOMS: atom_id res chain seq x y z
N ASN A 1 -6.76 26.37 18.96
CA ASN A 1 -7.15 25.19 18.15
C ASN A 1 -6.17 24.05 18.38
N LEU A 2 -6.36 23.24 19.43
CA LEU A 2 -5.50 22.08 19.72
C LEU A 2 -5.80 20.89 18.78
N GLY A 3 -7.06 20.75 18.33
CA GLY A 3 -7.48 19.65 17.44
C GLY A 3 -6.83 19.68 16.04
N THR A 4 -6.65 20.85 15.44
CA THR A 4 -6.02 20.99 14.11
C THR A 4 -4.54 20.60 14.15
N THR A 5 -3.80 21.00 15.19
CA THR A 5 -2.39 20.63 15.38
C THR A 5 -2.22 19.12 15.52
N SER A 6 -3.11 18.47 16.29
CA SER A 6 -3.08 17.00 16.44
C SER A 6 -3.38 16.27 15.12
N THR A 7 -4.26 16.81 14.27
CA THR A 7 -4.62 16.18 12.99
C THR A 7 -3.51 16.30 11.94
N ILE A 8 -2.77 17.41 11.94
CA ILE A 8 -1.59 17.59 11.07
C ILE A 8 -0.48 16.61 11.44
N GLN A 9 -0.25 16.36 12.73
CA GLN A 9 0.72 15.36 13.17
C GLN A 9 0.33 13.95 12.70
N LEU A 10 -0.95 13.59 12.81
CA LEU A 10 -1.45 12.31 12.31
C LEU A 10 -1.30 12.18 10.78
N LEU A 11 -1.51 13.27 10.03
CA LEU A 11 -1.24 13.29 8.59
C LEU A 11 0.24 13.05 8.27
N GLN A 12 1.14 13.66 9.04
CA GLN A 12 2.59 13.49 8.88
C GLN A 12 3.03 12.06 9.21
N GLU A 13 2.48 11.46 10.27
CA GLU A 13 2.73 10.07 10.64
C GLU A 13 2.23 9.09 9.56
N MET A 14 1.01 9.32 9.05
CA MET A 14 0.45 8.56 7.93
C MET A 14 1.29 8.69 6.66
N ALA A 15 1.76 9.90 6.33
CA ALA A 15 2.63 10.12 5.16
C ALA A 15 4.00 9.45 5.31
N SER A 16 4.57 9.44 6.52
CA SER A 16 5.83 8.77 6.84
C SER A 16 5.71 7.25 6.68
N THR A 17 4.69 6.65 7.29
CA THR A 17 4.42 5.20 7.17
C THR A 17 4.07 4.78 5.74
N PHE A 18 3.33 5.62 5.00
CA PHE A 18 3.09 5.42 3.56
C PHE A 18 4.40 5.42 2.75
N SER A 19 5.31 6.35 3.03
CA SER A 19 6.60 6.45 2.32
C SER A 19 7.46 5.20 2.56
N LYS A 20 7.48 4.68 3.79
CA LYS A 20 8.11 3.41 4.14
C LYS A 20 7.51 2.24 3.34
N LEU A 21 6.18 2.18 3.24
CA LEU A 21 5.51 1.16 2.41
C LEU A 21 5.87 1.25 0.93
N CYS A 22 5.87 2.45 0.34
CA CYS A 22 6.24 2.65 -1.05
C CYS A 22 7.65 2.10 -1.36
N TYR A 23 8.60 2.31 -0.45
CA TYR A 23 9.95 1.79 -0.58
C TYR A 23 9.97 0.24 -0.58
N LEU A 24 9.28 -0.38 0.38
CA LEU A 24 9.19 -1.85 0.47
C LEU A 24 8.48 -2.46 -0.75
N ILE A 25 7.35 -1.87 -1.17
CA ILE A 25 6.62 -2.24 -2.38
C ILE A 25 7.52 -2.19 -3.61
N GLY A 26 8.30 -1.11 -3.77
CA GLY A 26 9.25 -0.96 -4.87
C GLY A 26 10.36 -2.02 -4.84
N GLN A 27 10.95 -2.28 -3.68
CA GLN A 27 11.95 -3.34 -3.51
C GLN A 27 11.40 -4.73 -3.85
N HIS A 28 10.19 -5.05 -3.40
CA HIS A 28 9.54 -6.32 -3.72
C HIS A 28 9.21 -6.43 -5.20
N GLY A 29 8.75 -5.36 -5.85
CA GLY A 29 8.51 -5.32 -7.28
C GLY A 29 9.78 -5.61 -8.09
N ALA A 30 10.90 -4.98 -7.71
CA ALA A 30 12.21 -5.24 -8.33
C ALA A 30 12.66 -6.69 -8.10
N SER A 31 12.57 -7.19 -6.85
CA SER A 31 12.94 -8.57 -6.50
C SER A 31 12.10 -9.60 -7.26
N LEU A 32 10.79 -9.39 -7.37
CA LEU A 32 9.90 -10.26 -8.13
C LEU A 32 10.24 -10.25 -9.62
N THR A 33 10.54 -9.08 -10.19
CA THR A 33 10.95 -8.96 -11.59
C THR A 33 12.23 -9.75 -11.85
N SER A 34 13.24 -9.60 -11.00
CA SER A 34 14.50 -10.36 -11.11
C SER A 34 14.27 -11.86 -10.93
N PHE A 35 13.40 -12.27 -10.00
CA PHE A 35 13.03 -13.67 -9.81
C PHE A 35 12.41 -14.28 -11.08
N LEU A 36 11.48 -13.56 -11.71
CA LEU A 36 10.78 -14.02 -12.92
C LEU A 36 11.72 -14.11 -14.14
N GLN A 37 12.75 -13.26 -14.21
CA GLN A 37 13.75 -13.24 -15.28
C GLN A 37 14.91 -14.23 -15.05
N GLY A 38 15.17 -14.63 -13.80
CA GLY A 38 16.34 -15.42 -13.40
C GLY A 38 16.03 -16.89 -13.08
N LEU A 39 16.85 -17.47 -12.20
CA LEU A 39 16.81 -18.90 -11.81
C LEU A 39 15.61 -19.30 -10.92
N LYS A 40 14.59 -18.44 -10.77
CA LYS A 40 13.32 -18.72 -10.06
C LYS A 40 13.48 -19.38 -8.67
N GLU A 41 14.50 -19.00 -7.92
CA GLU A 41 14.70 -19.47 -6.54
C GLU A 41 13.85 -18.66 -5.56
N ALA A 42 12.79 -19.27 -5.01
CA ALA A 42 11.80 -18.54 -4.19
C ALA A 42 12.42 -17.90 -2.94
N LYS A 43 13.40 -18.55 -2.31
CA LYS A 43 14.17 -18.02 -1.17
C LYS A 43 14.83 -16.65 -1.42
N ASN A 44 15.02 -16.27 -2.69
CA ASN A 44 15.62 -14.98 -3.06
C ASN A 44 14.57 -13.86 -3.19
N LEU A 45 13.27 -14.18 -3.05
CA LEU A 45 12.21 -13.18 -2.99
C LEU A 45 12.32 -12.38 -1.69
N VAL A 46 12.55 -11.07 -1.83
CA VAL A 46 12.71 -10.14 -0.70
C VAL A 46 11.48 -10.13 0.21
N ILE A 47 10.28 -10.37 -0.35
CA ILE A 47 9.03 -10.43 0.44
C ILE A 47 8.98 -11.63 1.38
N LEU A 48 9.62 -12.75 1.03
CA LEU A 48 9.74 -13.91 1.91
C LEU A 48 10.85 -13.70 2.95
N LYS A 49 11.98 -13.13 2.53
CA LYS A 49 13.13 -12.87 3.41
C LYS A 49 12.82 -11.86 4.52
N HIS A 50 11.94 -10.89 4.24
CA HIS A 50 11.61 -9.78 5.13
C HIS A 50 10.10 -9.67 5.40
N SER A 51 9.41 -10.81 5.46
CA SER A 51 7.95 -10.88 5.64
C SER A 51 7.47 -10.15 6.90
N ASN A 52 8.15 -10.31 8.03
CA ASN A 52 7.80 -9.63 9.28
C ASN A 52 7.86 -8.11 9.14
N LEU A 53 8.96 -7.57 8.60
CA LEU A 53 9.12 -6.13 8.36
C LEU A 53 8.01 -5.60 7.45
N PHE A 54 7.64 -6.37 6.42
CA PHE A 54 6.56 -6.01 5.51
C PHE A 54 5.21 -5.94 6.23
N LEU A 55 4.83 -7.00 6.96
CA LEU A 55 3.57 -7.06 7.70
C LEU A 55 3.48 -6.00 8.81
N GLU A 56 4.57 -5.76 9.54
CA GLU A 56 4.66 -4.69 10.54
C GLU A 56 4.45 -3.32 9.89
N SER A 57 5.10 -3.03 8.76
CA SER A 57 4.95 -1.75 8.06
C SER A 57 3.53 -1.51 7.55
N TYR A 58 2.85 -2.58 7.10
CA TYR A 58 1.42 -2.49 6.74
C TYR A 58 0.55 -2.21 7.96
N THR A 59 0.85 -2.87 9.08
CA THR A 59 0.12 -2.67 10.34
C THR A 59 0.28 -1.24 10.84
N GLU A 60 1.50 -0.70 10.82
CA GLU A 60 1.82 0.69 11.17
C GLU A 60 1.04 1.68 10.29
N TYR A 61 1.01 1.46 8.97
CA TYR A 61 0.25 2.31 8.05
C TYR A 61 -1.27 2.23 8.28
N CYS A 62 -1.81 1.03 8.49
CA CYS A 62 -3.22 0.84 8.81
C CYS A 62 -3.61 1.58 10.09
N ALA A 63 -2.76 1.50 11.13
CA ALA A 63 -2.98 2.18 12.40
C ALA A 63 -2.93 3.70 12.24
N SER A 64 -1.90 4.24 11.57
CA SER A 64 -1.75 5.68 11.35
C SER A 64 -2.88 6.26 10.49
N LEU A 65 -3.27 5.56 9.42
CA LEU A 65 -4.43 5.91 8.59
C LEU A 65 -5.70 5.93 9.43
N THR A 66 -5.98 4.88 10.20
CA THR A 66 -7.21 4.79 11.01
C THR A 66 -7.27 5.89 12.08
N ASN A 67 -6.14 6.18 12.74
CA ASN A 67 -6.05 7.29 13.70
C ASN A 67 -6.36 8.63 13.03
N PHE A 68 -5.80 8.87 11.84
CA PHE A 68 -6.09 10.07 11.06
C PHE A 68 -7.58 10.18 10.69
N LEU A 69 -8.22 9.07 10.29
CA LEU A 69 -9.64 9.02 9.95
C LEU A 69 -10.54 9.31 11.15
N VAL A 70 -10.32 8.62 12.27
CA VAL A 70 -11.15 8.74 13.48
C VAL A 70 -11.10 10.15 14.06
N MET A 71 -9.97 10.84 13.90
CA MET A 71 -9.82 12.25 14.32
C MET A 71 -10.37 13.26 13.31
N GLY A 72 -11.09 12.80 12.27
CA GLY A 72 -11.74 13.66 11.28
C GLY A 72 -10.78 14.23 10.24
N GLY A 73 -9.66 13.55 9.95
CA GLY A 73 -8.58 14.03 9.09
C GLY A 73 -9.02 14.54 7.71
N PHE A 74 -9.99 13.90 7.08
CA PHE A 74 -10.52 14.35 5.78
C PHE A 74 -11.24 15.69 5.84
N SER A 75 -11.87 16.03 6.97
CA SER A 75 -12.49 17.36 7.14
C SER A 75 -11.43 18.47 7.07
N VAL A 76 -10.26 18.23 7.69
CA VAL A 76 -9.12 19.14 7.69
C VAL A 76 -8.45 19.20 6.31
N LEU A 77 -8.37 18.07 5.59
CA LEU A 77 -7.82 18.01 4.24
C LEU A 77 -8.72 18.61 3.17
N SER A 78 -10.03 18.69 3.38
CA SER A 78 -11.01 19.03 2.33
C SER A 78 -10.63 20.27 1.50
N LYS A 79 -10.41 21.42 2.15
CA LYS A 79 -10.03 22.66 1.47
C LYS A 79 -8.64 22.58 0.82
N PRO A 80 -7.55 22.22 1.55
CA PRO A 80 -6.24 22.05 0.92
C PRO A 80 -6.26 21.09 -0.27
N ALA A 81 -6.92 19.94 -0.13
CA ALA A 81 -7.00 18.95 -1.18
C ALA A 81 -7.72 19.48 -2.42
N VAL A 82 -8.82 20.23 -2.27
CA VAL A 82 -9.48 20.89 -3.42
C VAL A 82 -8.55 21.92 -4.06
N ASP A 83 -7.90 22.76 -3.26
CA ASP A 83 -7.03 23.83 -3.74
C ASP A 83 -5.80 23.29 -4.50
N PHE A 84 -5.22 22.17 -4.05
CA PHE A 84 -4.02 21.57 -4.65
C PHE A 84 -4.31 20.48 -5.69
N LEU A 85 -5.30 19.62 -5.44
CA LEU A 85 -5.56 18.42 -6.23
C LEU A 85 -6.78 18.54 -7.15
N GLY A 86 -7.63 19.57 -6.99
CA GLY A 86 -8.81 19.75 -7.84
C GLY A 86 -8.48 19.84 -9.33
N LYS A 87 -7.30 20.35 -9.69
CA LYS A 87 -6.80 20.39 -11.07
C LYS A 87 -6.28 19.05 -11.60
N ASN A 88 -6.03 18.10 -10.69
CA ASN A 88 -5.45 16.78 -10.97
C ASN A 88 -6.48 15.64 -10.87
N GLN A 89 -7.78 15.96 -10.90
CA GLN A 89 -8.84 14.97 -10.71
C GLN A 89 -8.77 13.82 -11.72
N ALA A 90 -8.42 14.10 -12.98
CA ALA A 90 -8.24 13.05 -13.99
C ALA A 90 -7.10 12.06 -13.65
N LEU A 91 -5.99 12.55 -13.09
CA LEU A 91 -4.89 11.69 -12.64
C LEU A 91 -5.28 10.86 -11.43
N LEU A 92 -6.00 11.45 -10.48
CA LEU A 92 -6.50 10.73 -9.30
C LEU A 92 -7.53 9.66 -9.69
N GLN A 93 -8.35 9.93 -10.70
CA GLN A 93 -9.29 8.96 -11.25
C GLN A 93 -8.57 7.78 -11.89
N ASP A 94 -7.56 8.04 -12.72
CA ASP A 94 -6.72 7.00 -13.34
C ASP A 94 -6.07 6.11 -12.26
N LEU A 95 -5.50 6.73 -11.22
CA LEU A 95 -4.88 6.01 -10.10
C LEU A 95 -5.87 5.15 -9.28
N SER A 96 -7.15 5.50 -9.29
CA SER A 96 -8.16 4.80 -8.50
C SER A 96 -8.63 3.48 -9.13
N ASP A 97 -8.22 3.19 -10.37
CA ASP A 97 -8.59 2.01 -11.14
C ASP A 97 -10.13 1.82 -11.23
N THR A 98 -10.91 2.91 -11.23
CA THR A 98 -12.39 2.91 -11.33
C THR A 98 -12.87 3.80 -12.48
N ASN A 99 -13.93 3.37 -13.16
CA ASN A 99 -14.61 4.14 -14.20
C ASN A 99 -15.70 5.08 -13.64
N GLU A 100 -16.01 4.98 -12.35
CA GLU A 100 -16.99 5.82 -11.67
C GLU A 100 -16.34 7.13 -11.20
N ILE A 101 -16.97 8.26 -11.49
CA ILE A 101 -16.52 9.59 -11.06
C ILE A 101 -16.98 9.82 -9.62
N TYR A 102 -16.02 9.78 -8.69
CA TYR A 102 -16.27 10.07 -7.28
C TYR A 102 -15.91 11.52 -6.91
N PRO A 103 -16.57 12.11 -5.89
CA PRO A 103 -16.08 13.32 -5.24
C PRO A 103 -14.62 13.18 -4.78
N LEU A 104 -13.85 14.27 -4.84
CA LEU A 104 -12.41 14.26 -4.54
C LEU A 104 -12.07 13.60 -3.19
N MET A 105 -12.86 13.84 -2.15
CA MET A 105 -12.61 13.25 -0.82
C MET A 105 -12.82 11.74 -0.80
N GLU A 106 -13.84 11.24 -1.49
CA GLU A 106 -14.11 9.80 -1.61
C GLU A 106 -13.00 9.11 -2.41
N MET A 107 -12.53 9.77 -3.47
CA MET A 107 -11.40 9.30 -4.26
C MET A 107 -10.11 9.25 -3.44
N LEU A 108 -9.79 10.30 -2.68
CA LEU A 108 -8.62 10.32 -1.79
C LEU A 108 -8.71 9.27 -0.69
N ASN A 109 -9.91 9.04 -0.15
CA ASN A 109 -10.15 7.94 0.78
C ASN A 109 -9.80 6.60 0.12
N GLY A 110 -10.36 6.32 -1.07
CA GLY A 110 -10.03 5.10 -1.81
C GLY A 110 -8.53 4.94 -2.10
N LEU A 111 -7.84 6.03 -2.45
CA LEU A 111 -6.41 6.03 -2.72
C LEU A 111 -5.57 5.77 -1.46
N PHE A 112 -5.95 6.30 -0.29
CA PHE A 112 -5.27 6.00 0.97
C PHE A 112 -5.45 4.53 1.39
N PHE A 113 -6.55 3.89 1.00
CA PHE A 113 -6.71 2.44 1.23
C PHE A 113 -6.05 1.56 0.16
N LEU A 114 -5.46 2.15 -0.89
CA LEU A 114 -4.86 1.39 -2.00
C LEU A 114 -3.72 0.45 -1.56
N PRO A 115 -2.77 0.86 -0.69
CA PRO A 115 -1.75 -0.06 -0.19
C PRO A 115 -2.37 -1.30 0.43
N ILE A 116 -3.37 -1.13 1.29
CA ILE A 116 -4.05 -2.25 1.98
C ILE A 116 -4.68 -3.21 0.97
N ARG A 117 -5.33 -2.69 -0.08
CA ARG A 117 -5.86 -3.51 -1.18
C ARG A 117 -4.75 -4.26 -1.94
N ARG A 118 -3.57 -3.65 -2.12
CA ARG A 118 -2.42 -4.28 -2.79
C ARG A 118 -1.87 -5.47 -1.99
N LEU A 119 -2.01 -5.50 -0.67
CA LEU A 119 -1.60 -6.65 0.15
C LEU A 119 -2.29 -7.95 -0.29
N HIS A 120 -3.60 -7.90 -0.56
CA HIS A 120 -4.34 -9.05 -1.08
C HIS A 120 -3.84 -9.51 -2.45
N ASN A 121 -3.41 -8.57 -3.30
CA ASN A 121 -2.83 -8.92 -4.59
C ASN A 121 -1.48 -9.61 -4.45
N TYR A 122 -0.63 -9.19 -3.51
CA TYR A 122 0.62 -9.90 -3.21
C TYR A 122 0.37 -11.33 -2.76
N ALA A 123 -0.53 -11.54 -1.80
CA ALA A 123 -0.89 -12.89 -1.35
C ALA A 123 -1.36 -13.76 -2.53
N ARG A 124 -2.25 -13.24 -3.39
CA ARG A 124 -2.72 -13.97 -4.59
C ARG A 124 -1.60 -14.29 -5.57
N VAL A 125 -0.66 -13.37 -5.79
CA VAL A 125 0.48 -13.59 -6.69
C VAL A 125 1.43 -14.64 -6.13
N LEU A 126 1.74 -14.62 -4.83
CA LEU A 126 2.58 -15.62 -4.17
C LEU A 126 1.94 -17.01 -4.22
N LEU A 127 0.63 -17.11 -3.96
CA LEU A 127 -0.09 -18.37 -4.08
C LEU A 127 -0.06 -18.92 -5.52
N LYS A 128 -0.25 -18.06 -6.53
CA LYS A 128 -0.11 -18.47 -7.94
C LYS A 128 1.32 -18.91 -8.26
N LEU A 129 2.32 -18.22 -7.74
CA LEU A 129 3.72 -18.62 -7.88
C LEU A 129 3.99 -20.00 -7.27
N ALA A 130 3.41 -20.30 -6.11
CA ALA A 130 3.54 -21.62 -5.48
C ALA A 130 3.06 -22.74 -6.40
N THR A 131 1.98 -22.52 -7.17
CA THR A 131 1.47 -23.53 -8.13
C THR A 131 2.43 -23.88 -9.27
N CYS A 132 3.49 -23.10 -9.46
CA CYS A 132 4.54 -23.39 -10.44
C CYS A 132 5.60 -24.39 -9.92
N PHE A 133 5.52 -24.78 -8.65
CA PHE A 133 6.46 -25.67 -7.99
C PHE A 133 5.79 -26.98 -7.55
N GLU A 134 6.59 -28.04 -7.42
CA GLU A 134 6.11 -29.29 -6.82
C GLU A 134 5.76 -29.07 -5.35
N VAL A 135 4.66 -29.66 -4.88
CA VAL A 135 4.14 -29.47 -3.50
C VAL A 135 5.17 -29.84 -2.41
N THR A 136 6.05 -30.79 -2.72
CA THR A 136 7.13 -31.24 -1.83
C THR A 136 8.39 -30.38 -1.92
N SER A 137 8.46 -29.40 -2.83
CA SER A 137 9.64 -28.58 -3.04
C SER A 137 9.78 -27.52 -1.92
N PRO A 138 11.02 -27.14 -1.56
CA PRO A 138 11.26 -26.08 -0.58
C PRO A 138 10.69 -24.74 -1.03
N GLU A 139 10.65 -24.48 -2.35
CA GLU A 139 10.05 -23.27 -2.91
C GLU A 139 8.55 -23.21 -2.64
N TYR A 140 7.82 -24.30 -2.87
CA TYR A 140 6.39 -24.38 -2.57
C TYR A 140 6.13 -24.11 -1.08
N GLN A 141 6.89 -24.76 -0.19
CA GLN A 141 6.75 -24.59 1.25
C GLN A 141 7.07 -23.17 1.72
N SER A 142 8.00 -22.48 1.07
CA SER A 142 8.33 -21.09 1.40
C SER A 142 7.28 -20.06 0.96
N LEU A 143 6.48 -20.40 -0.05
CA LEU A 143 5.46 -19.52 -0.65
C LEU A 143 4.06 -19.71 -0.06
N GLN A 144 3.82 -20.80 0.68
CA GLN A 144 2.63 -21.06 1.50
C GLN A 144 2.69 -20.26 2.81
#